data_AF-A0A1F2QQX8-F1
#
_entry.id   AF-A0A1F2QQX8-F1
#
_cell.length_a   1.000
_cell.length_b   1.000
_cell.length_c   1.000
_cell.angle_alpha   90.00
_cell.angle_beta   90.00
_cell.angle_gamma   90.00
#
_symmetry.space_group_name_H-M   'P 1'
#
loop_
_entity.id
_entity.type
_entity.pdbx_description
1 polymer ?
#
loop_
_entity_poly.entity_id
_entity_poly.type
_entity_poly.pdbx_seq_one_letter_code
_entity_poly.pdbx_strand_id
1 'polypeptide(L)'
;MLLLRDPRAAATAAWQQLEQRLPAAECAGDRELAARCLEGARYDLIVTDAVLPDGGPYGLLGTLIARQYETTVVVHFRLEGGQRWLVLFAEGEFDLQAEPMTADQFFRWLDEWLASRPAPAAADAA
;
A
#
# COMPACT_ATOMS: atom_id res chain seq x y z
N MET A 1 -5.96 6.46 0.83
CA MET A 1 -5.01 5.35 0.62
C MET A 1 -4.68 5.24 -0.86
N LEU A 2 -3.56 4.63 -1.21
CA LEU A 2 -3.15 4.40 -2.61
C LEU A 2 -2.88 2.91 -2.85
N LEU A 3 -3.41 2.38 -3.96
CA LEU A 3 -3.21 1.02 -4.44
C LEU A 3 -2.37 1.05 -5.72
N LEU A 4 -1.16 0.47 -5.69
CA LEU A 4 -0.25 0.40 -6.83
C LEU A 4 -0.17 -1.05 -7.30
N ARG A 5 -0.85 -1.38 -8.38
CA ARG A 5 -0.94 -2.78 -8.82
C ARG A 5 -0.76 -2.91 -10.31
N ASP A 6 -0.21 -4.04 -10.70
CA ASP A 6 -0.25 -4.45 -12.11
C ASP A 6 -1.73 -4.57 -12.53
N PRO A 7 -2.17 -3.91 -13.62
CA PRO A 7 -3.53 -4.06 -14.13
C PRO A 7 -3.95 -5.52 -14.37
N ARG A 8 -3.00 -6.41 -14.63
CA ARG A 8 -3.24 -7.85 -14.76
C ARG A 8 -3.48 -8.52 -13.41
N ALA A 9 -2.95 -7.97 -12.33
CA ALA A 9 -3.16 -8.45 -10.96
C ALA A 9 -4.51 -8.00 -10.37
N ALA A 10 -5.12 -6.94 -10.91
CA ALA A 10 -6.45 -6.46 -10.51
C ALA A 10 -7.54 -7.54 -10.56
N ALA A 11 -7.39 -8.54 -11.43
CA ALA A 11 -8.33 -9.65 -11.57
C ALA A 11 -8.18 -10.74 -10.48
N THR A 12 -7.19 -10.65 -9.60
CA THR A 12 -7.00 -11.66 -8.54
C THR A 12 -7.96 -11.42 -7.37
N ALA A 13 -8.39 -12.51 -6.73
CA ALA A 13 -9.33 -12.45 -5.61
C ALA A 13 -8.84 -11.54 -4.47
N ALA A 14 -7.54 -11.53 -4.17
CA ALA A 14 -6.99 -10.69 -3.11
C ALA A 14 -7.05 -9.19 -3.45
N TRP A 15 -6.77 -8.80 -4.69
CA TRP A 15 -6.91 -7.40 -5.10
C TRP A 15 -8.37 -6.95 -5.15
N GLN A 16 -9.30 -7.82 -5.58
CA GLN A 16 -10.74 -7.54 -5.51
C GLN A 16 -11.22 -7.34 -4.07
N GLN A 17 -10.77 -8.22 -3.17
CA GLN A 17 -11.10 -8.15 -1.75
C GLN A 17 -10.53 -6.89 -1.08
N LEU A 18 -9.34 -6.44 -1.51
CA LEU A 18 -8.73 -5.21 -1.05
C LEU A 18 -9.51 -3.97 -1.52
N GLU A 19 -9.93 -3.92 -2.78
CA GLU A 19 -10.75 -2.82 -3.31
C GLU A 19 -12.12 -2.73 -2.63
N GLN A 20 -12.73 -3.87 -2.31
CA GLN A 20 -13.99 -3.90 -1.56
C GLN A 20 -13.85 -3.29 -0.15
N ARG A 21 -12.69 -3.50 0.50
CA ARG A 21 -12.39 -2.92 1.82
C ARG A 21 -11.98 -1.46 1.74
N LEU A 22 -11.35 -1.06 0.64
CA LEU A 22 -10.80 0.27 0.43
C LEU A 22 -11.44 0.96 -0.79
N PRO A 23 -12.78 1.16 -0.82
CA PRO A 23 -13.48 1.65 -2.01
C PRO A 23 -13.14 3.10 -2.37
N ALA A 24 -12.58 3.86 -1.43
CA ALA A 24 -12.13 5.24 -1.63
C ALA A 24 -10.62 5.34 -1.93
N ALA A 25 -9.91 4.21 -2.11
CA ALA A 25 -8.49 4.25 -2.42
C ALA A 25 -8.26 4.65 -3.88
N GLU A 26 -7.27 5.52 -4.09
CA GLU A 26 -6.78 5.81 -5.44
C GLU A 26 -6.03 4.60 -5.97
N CYS A 27 -6.08 4.39 -7.30
CA CYS A 27 -5.41 3.28 -7.96
C CYS A 27 -4.42 3.78 -9.00
N ALA A 28 -3.20 3.24 -8.96
CA ALA A 28 -2.17 3.44 -9.98
C ALA A 28 -1.75 2.09 -10.59
N GLY A 29 -1.66 2.06 -11.93
CA GLY A 29 -1.29 0.87 -12.70
C GLY A 29 0.20 0.74 -13.01
N ASP A 30 0.95 1.82 -12.81
CA ASP A 30 2.35 1.99 -13.17
C ASP A 30 3.02 3.02 -12.24
N ARG A 31 4.35 3.16 -12.35
CA ARG A 31 5.12 4.06 -11.51
C ARG A 31 4.88 5.52 -11.83
N GLU A 32 4.59 5.87 -13.09
CA GLU A 32 4.37 7.26 -13.50
C GLU A 32 3.10 7.82 -12.84
N LEU A 33 1.99 7.09 -12.94
CA LEU A 33 0.74 7.47 -12.30
C LEU A 33 0.88 7.46 -10.78
N ALA A 34 1.59 6.47 -10.22
CA ALA A 34 1.88 6.44 -8.80
C ALA A 34 2.67 7.68 -8.34
N ALA A 35 3.71 8.09 -9.07
CA ALA A 35 4.48 9.28 -8.76
C ALA A 35 3.61 10.54 -8.77
N ARG A 36 2.70 10.67 -9.75
CA ARG A 36 1.74 11.79 -9.82
C ARG A 36 0.77 11.81 -8.63
N CYS A 37 0.25 10.65 -8.21
CA CYS A 37 -0.57 10.53 -7.00
C CYS A 37 0.22 10.98 -5.76
N LEU A 38 1.47 10.51 -5.62
CA LEU A 38 2.38 10.85 -4.52
C LEU A 38 2.82 12.34 -4.52
N GLU A 39 2.71 13.02 -5.65
CA GLU A 39 2.93 14.46 -5.75
C GLU A 39 1.72 15.28 -5.30
N GLY A 40 0.51 14.79 -5.55
CA GLY A 40 -0.74 15.50 -5.29
C GLY A 40 -1.32 15.29 -3.89
N ALA A 41 -0.95 14.23 -3.19
CA ALA A 41 -1.54 13.87 -1.90
C ALA A 41 -0.56 13.15 -0.97
N ARG A 42 -0.89 13.13 0.32
CA ARG A 42 -0.26 12.26 1.31
C ARG A 42 -1.18 11.08 1.60
N TYR A 43 -0.60 9.91 1.77
CA TYR A 43 -1.33 8.68 2.06
C TYR A 43 -0.86 8.07 3.36
N ASP A 44 -1.79 7.63 4.20
CA ASP A 44 -1.43 6.94 5.46
C ASP A 44 -1.11 5.46 5.22
N LEU A 45 -1.66 4.90 4.14
CA LEU A 45 -1.44 3.53 3.70
C LEU A 45 -1.28 3.49 2.18
N ILE A 46 -0.24 2.77 1.79
CA ILE A 46 0.06 2.42 0.40
C ILE A 46 0.15 0.91 0.32
N VAL A 47 -0.57 0.31 -0.63
CA VAL A 47 -0.47 -1.13 -0.90
C VAL A 47 0.02 -1.32 -2.33
N THR A 48 1.08 -2.08 -2.52
CA THR A 48 1.76 -2.21 -3.82
C THR A 48 2.13 -3.64 -4.18
N ASP A 49 2.00 -4.03 -5.45
CA ASP A 49 2.62 -5.26 -5.95
C ASP A 49 4.15 -5.17 -5.93
N ALA A 50 4.82 -6.26 -5.55
CA ALA A 50 6.28 -6.39 -5.59
C ALA A 50 6.87 -6.28 -7.01
N VAL A 51 6.04 -6.46 -8.05
CA VAL A 51 6.44 -6.33 -9.45
C VAL A 51 5.34 -5.56 -10.17
N LEU A 52 5.69 -4.37 -10.68
CA LEU A 52 4.86 -3.59 -11.60
C LEU A 52 5.39 -3.75 -13.05
N PRO A 53 4.55 -3.47 -14.07
CA PRO A 53 4.92 -3.66 -15.48
C PRO A 53 6.17 -2.88 -15.93
N ASP A 54 6.45 -1.75 -15.28
CA ASP A 54 7.54 -0.80 -15.58
C ASP A 54 8.68 -0.84 -14.54
N GLY A 55 8.73 -1.90 -13.72
CA GLY A 55 9.76 -2.16 -12.71
C GLY A 55 9.20 -2.31 -11.28
N GLY A 56 9.96 -2.92 -10.37
CA GLY A 56 9.50 -3.15 -8.99
C GLY A 56 9.23 -1.87 -8.19
N PRO A 57 8.45 -1.95 -7.09
CA PRO A 57 8.06 -0.80 -6.26
C PRO A 57 9.25 -0.16 -5.54
N TYR A 58 10.40 -0.84 -5.50
CA TYR A 58 11.67 -0.32 -4.98
C TYR A 58 12.10 0.99 -5.66
N GLY A 59 11.74 1.19 -6.93
CA GLY A 59 11.98 2.45 -7.64
C GLY A 59 11.13 3.62 -7.15
N LEU A 60 10.09 3.37 -6.36
CA LEU A 60 9.22 4.36 -5.73
C LEU A 60 9.51 4.52 -4.23
N LEU A 61 10.13 3.53 -3.59
CA LEU A 61 10.48 3.60 -2.17
C LEU A 61 11.27 4.86 -1.86
N GLY A 62 12.28 5.22 -2.65
CA GLY A 62 13.04 6.47 -2.45
C GLY A 62 12.17 7.73 -2.41
N THR A 63 11.16 7.82 -3.29
CA THR A 63 10.19 8.92 -3.29
C THR A 63 9.31 8.89 -2.04
N LEU A 64 8.90 7.70 -1.60
CA LEU A 64 8.13 7.51 -0.37
C LEU A 64 8.93 7.93 0.87
N ILE A 65 10.18 7.46 1.00
CA ILE A 65 11.11 7.84 2.08
C ILE A 65 11.23 9.37 2.15
N ALA A 66 11.48 10.01 1.00
CA ALA A 66 11.80 11.43 0.95
C ALA A 66 10.61 12.34 1.28
N ARG A 67 9.38 11.90 1.04
CA ARG A 67 8.19 12.77 1.14
C ARG A 67 7.27 12.43 2.30
N GLN A 68 7.15 11.16 2.62
CA GLN A 68 6.17 10.67 3.57
C GLN A 68 6.70 9.42 4.28
N TYR A 69 7.85 9.60 4.96
CA TYR A 69 8.52 8.51 5.65
C TYR A 69 7.58 7.76 6.61
N GLU A 70 6.63 8.44 7.26
CA GLU A 70 5.66 7.84 8.21
C GLU A 70 4.56 6.98 7.56
N THR A 71 4.46 6.96 6.23
CA THR A 71 3.43 6.19 5.52
C THR A 71 3.65 4.70 5.71
N THR A 72 2.59 3.98 6.12
CA THR A 72 2.61 2.52 6.13
C THR A 72 2.60 2.01 4.69
N VAL A 73 3.57 1.17 4.33
CA VAL A 73 3.67 0.58 2.99
C VAL A 73 3.48 -0.92 3.09
N VAL A 74 2.60 -1.50 2.30
CA VAL A 74 2.39 -2.94 2.22
C VAL A 74 2.78 -3.43 0.84
N VAL A 75 3.64 -4.43 0.78
CA VAL A 75 4.11 -5.03 -0.47
C VAL A 75 3.50 -6.42 -0.63
N HIS A 76 2.84 -6.65 -1.76
CA HIS A 76 2.23 -7.90 -2.15
C HIS A 76 3.16 -8.71 -3.05
N PHE A 77 3.48 -9.93 -2.62
CA PHE A 77 4.30 -10.88 -3.35
C PHE A 77 3.44 -12.01 -3.90
N ARG A 78 3.64 -12.30 -5.19
CA ARG A 78 3.15 -13.52 -5.83
C ARG A 78 4.33 -14.49 -5.90
N LEU A 79 4.30 -15.53 -5.08
CA LEU A 79 5.36 -16.53 -4.97
C LEU A 79 4.86 -17.89 -5.46
N GLU A 80 5.80 -18.78 -5.80
CA GLU A 80 5.47 -20.19 -5.97
C GLU A 80 4.94 -20.73 -4.64
N GLY A 81 3.72 -21.29 -4.64
CA GLY A 81 3.03 -21.73 -3.41
C GLY A 81 2.09 -20.70 -2.77
N GLY A 82 1.90 -19.52 -3.36
CA GLY A 82 0.78 -18.62 -3.02
C GLY A 82 1.14 -17.14 -2.92
N GLN A 83 0.24 -16.38 -2.29
CA GLN A 83 0.40 -14.93 -2.08
C GLN A 83 0.95 -14.65 -0.68
N ARG A 84 1.80 -13.63 -0.58
CA ARG A 84 2.33 -13.10 0.70
C ARG A 84 2.25 -11.59 0.72
N TRP A 85 2.08 -11.04 1.92
CA TRP A 85 2.00 -9.59 2.14
C TRP A 85 3.05 -9.19 3.17
N LEU A 86 3.75 -8.11 2.90
CA LEU A 86 4.81 -7.62 3.76
C LEU A 86 4.47 -6.20 4.16
N VAL A 87 4.22 -5.95 5.44
CA VAL A 87 3.97 -4.60 5.95
C VAL A 87 5.31 -4.00 6.34
N LEU A 88 5.57 -2.80 5.84
CA LEU A 88 6.73 -1.99 6.12
C LEU A 88 6.25 -0.79 6.94
N PHE A 89 6.81 -0.65 8.13
CA PHE A 89 6.62 0.50 9.01
C PHE A 89 7.86 1.39 8.98
N ALA A 90 7.68 2.68 9.17
CA ALA A 90 8.78 3.58 9.45
C ALA A 90 8.69 4.02 10.91
N GLU A 91 9.51 3.42 11.76
CA GLU A 91 9.64 3.80 13.17
C GLU A 91 10.83 4.75 13.36
N GLY A 92 10.77 5.94 12.78
CA GLY A 92 11.79 7.00 12.96
C GLY A 92 13.17 6.73 12.34
N GLU A 93 13.49 5.48 12.04
CA GLU A 93 14.57 4.99 11.19
C GLU A 93 13.96 3.99 10.21
N PHE A 94 14.47 3.88 8.99
CA PHE A 94 13.99 2.92 7.99
C PHE A 94 14.42 1.49 8.37
N ASP A 95 14.01 1.01 9.56
CA ASP A 95 14.20 -0.37 9.99
C ASP A 95 13.05 -1.19 9.40
N LEU A 96 13.34 -1.88 8.29
CA LEU A 96 12.38 -2.72 7.58
C LEU A 96 12.19 -4.04 8.33
N GLN A 97 11.61 -3.99 9.53
CA GLN A 97 11.14 -5.19 10.21
C GLN A 97 9.82 -5.61 9.58
N ALA A 98 9.84 -6.75 8.88
CA ALA A 98 8.65 -7.20 8.19
C ALA A 98 8.57 -8.72 8.16
N GLU A 99 7.46 -9.25 8.70
CA GLU A 99 7.11 -10.66 8.60
C GLU A 99 6.13 -10.87 7.44
N PRO A 100 6.39 -11.80 6.52
CA PRO A 100 5.48 -12.09 5.43
C PRO A 100 4.22 -12.78 5.97
N MET A 101 3.07 -12.16 5.74
CA MET A 101 1.74 -12.64 6.12
C MET A 101 1.07 -13.43 5.01
N THR A 102 0.23 -14.39 5.39
CA THR A 102 -0.79 -14.96 4.50
C THR A 102 -1.87 -13.93 4.16
N ALA A 103 -2.71 -14.20 3.15
CA ALA A 103 -3.83 -13.33 2.82
C ALA A 103 -4.79 -13.11 4.02
N ASP A 104 -5.15 -14.18 4.73
CA ASP A 104 -6.04 -14.08 5.91
C ASP A 104 -5.43 -13.28 7.07
N GLN A 105 -4.11 -13.42 7.27
CA GLN A 105 -3.39 -12.62 8.26
C GLN A 105 -3.39 -11.14 7.85
N PHE A 106 -3.09 -10.85 6.58
CA PHE A 106 -3.10 -9.49 6.05
C PHE A 106 -4.47 -8.83 6.16
N PHE A 107 -5.55 -9.51 5.78
CA PHE A 107 -6.89 -8.90 5.83
C PHE A 107 -7.37 -8.67 7.27
N ARG A 108 -7.01 -9.55 8.22
CA ARG A 108 -7.28 -9.28 9.64
C ARG A 108 -6.51 -8.06 10.13
N TRP A 109 -5.22 -7.99 9.82
CA TRP A 109 -4.40 -6.83 10.15
C TRP A 109 -4.96 -5.54 9.52
N LEU A 110 -5.41 -5.58 8.27
CA LEU A 110 -5.97 -4.42 7.58
C LEU A 110 -7.27 -3.96 8.25
N ASP A 111 -8.15 -4.89 8.60
CA ASP A 111 -9.42 -4.59 9.27
C ASP A 111 -9.17 -3.94 10.65
N GLU A 112 -8.17 -4.44 11.40
CA GLU A 112 -7.72 -3.84 12.67
C GLU A 112 -7.08 -2.46 12.48
N TRP A 113 -6.19 -2.31 11.50
CA TRP A 113 -5.52 -1.05 11.17
C TRP A 113 -6.55 0.02 10.79
N LEU A 114 -7.53 -0.32 9.95
CA LEU A 114 -8.63 0.57 9.57
C LEU A 114 -9.46 1.02 10.77
N ALA A 115 -9.78 0.11 11.69
CA ALA A 115 -10.54 0.42 12.90
C ALA A 115 -9.74 1.29 13.90
N SER A 116 -8.41 1.18 13.91
CA SER A 116 -7.52 1.94 14.78
C SER A 116 -7.31 3.39 14.34
N ARG A 117 -7.69 3.73 13.10
CA ARG A 117 -7.45 5.06 12.56
C ARG A 117 -8.28 6.10 13.33
N PRO A 118 -7.67 7.21 13.78
CA PRO A 118 -8.45 8.35 14.22
C PRO A 118 -9.34 8.78 13.04
N ALA A 119 -10.61 9.04 13.32
CA ALA A 119 -11.51 9.65 12.34
C ALA A 119 -10.80 10.89 11.76
N PRO A 120 -10.89 11.13 10.44
CA PRO A 120 -10.23 12.28 9.83
C PRO A 120 -10.61 13.49 10.67
N ALA A 121 -9.60 14.16 11.26
CA ALA A 121 -9.82 15.40 11.98
C ALA A 121 -10.64 16.26 11.03
N ALA A 122 -11.87 16.60 11.43
CA ALA A 122 -12.73 17.46 10.65
C ALA A 122 -11.86 18.65 10.28
N ALA A 123 -11.59 18.82 8.99
CA ALA A 123 -10.78 19.92 8.51
C ALA A 123 -11.40 21.17 9.11
N ASP A 124 -10.68 21.84 10.01
CA ASP A 124 -11.09 23.13 10.53
C ASP A 124 -11.25 24.01 9.30
N ALA A 125 -12.52 24.27 8.95
CA ALA A 125 -12.88 25.24 7.94
C ALA A 125 -12.58 26.61 8.55
N ALA A 126 -11.40 27.12 8.25
CA ALA A 126 -11.02 28.52 8.45
C ALA A 126 -11.14 29.28 7.12
#